data_AF-A0A523FLU1-F1
#
_entry.id   AF-A0A523FLU1-F1
#
_cell.length_a   1.000
_cell.length_b   1.000
_cell.length_c   1.000
_cell.angle_alpha   90.00
_cell.angle_beta   90.00
_cell.angle_gamma   90.00
#
_symmetry.space_group_name_H-M   'P 1'
#
loop_
_entity.id
_entity.type
_entity.pdbx_description
1 polymer ?
#
loop_
_entity_poly.entity_id
_entity_poly.type
_entity_poly.pdbx_seq_one_letter_code
_entity_poly.pdbx_strand_id
1 'polypeptide(L)' 'GRLNKHRVLMDGAPSEGEGLLLQIFTETVIGPIFFEIIQRKGNEGFGEGNFQALFESIEQDQLRRGVLKA' A
#
# COMPACT_ATOMS: atom_id res chain seq x y z
N GLY A 1 -2.84 15.73 -9.97
CA GLY A 1 -1.42 16.07 -9.69
C GLY A 1 -0.53 14.85 -9.90
N ARG A 2 0.80 15.05 -9.97
CA ARG A 2 1.82 14.00 -10.25
C ARG A 2 1.70 12.74 -9.35
N LEU A 3 1.14 12.92 -8.15
CA LEU A 3 0.87 11.90 -7.13
C LEU A 3 -0.26 10.92 -7.52
N ASN A 4 -1.40 11.41 -8.05
CA ASN A 4 -2.49 10.56 -8.56
C ASN A 4 -2.06 9.71 -9.76
N LYS A 5 -1.08 10.18 -10.53
CA LYS A 5 -0.59 9.48 -11.72
C LYS A 5 0.23 8.22 -11.39
N HIS A 6 0.70 8.09 -10.15
CA HIS A 6 1.53 6.97 -9.69
C HIS A 6 0.88 6.17 -8.54
N ARG A 7 -0.42 6.39 -8.28
CA ARG A 7 -1.15 5.75 -7.17
C ARG A 7 -0.41 5.85 -5.83
N VAL A 8 0.16 7.02 -5.54
CA VAL A 8 0.84 7.26 -4.26
C VAL A 8 -0.23 7.47 -3.19
N LEU A 9 -0.38 6.50 -2.30
CA LEU A 9 -1.15 6.63 -1.07
C LEU A 9 -0.27 7.38 -0.06
N MET A 10 -0.72 8.55 0.38
CA MET A 10 -0.03 9.35 1.38
C MET A 10 -0.73 9.10 2.71
N ASP A 11 -0.11 8.31 3.57
CA ASP A 11 -0.59 8.10 4.93
C ASP A 11 0.48 8.63 5.89
N GLY A 12 0.07 9.57 6.73
CA GLY A 12 0.97 10.38 7.54
C GLY A 12 0.40 11.77 7.72
N ALA A 13 -0.39 11.95 8.79
CA ALA A 13 -0.75 13.27 9.28
C ALA A 13 0.53 14.02 9.65
N PRO A 14 0.84 15.18 9.05
CA PRO A 14 1.97 15.99 9.46
C PRO A 14 1.56 16.77 10.71
N SER A 15 1.43 16.10 11.85
CA SER A 15 1.51 16.74 13.15
C SER A 15 3.00 16.94 13.47
N GLU A 16 3.37 18.16 13.86
CA GLU A 16 4.76 18.55 14.14
C GLU A 16 5.43 17.55 15.10
N GLY A 17 6.45 16.83 14.59
CA GLY A 17 7.31 15.93 15.38
C GLY A 17 7.21 14.45 15.02
N GLU A 18 6.13 14.02 14.36
CA GLU A 18 6.01 12.64 13.88
C GLU A 18 6.57 12.55 12.45
N GLY A 19 7.55 11.67 12.24
CA GLY A 19 8.22 11.57 10.95
C GLY A 19 7.27 11.24 9.79
N LEU A 20 7.77 11.39 8.56
CA LEU A 20 7.02 11.05 7.36
C LEU A 20 7.23 9.58 6.98
N LEU A 21 6.14 8.90 6.60
CA LEU A 21 6.16 7.60 5.95
C LEU A 21 5.52 7.77 4.55
N LEU A 22 6.22 7.37 3.50
CA LEU A 22 5.68 7.32 2.15
C LEU A 22 5.67 5.87 1.68
N GLN A 23 4.52 5.40 1.22
CA GLN A 23 4.34 4.03 0.74
C GLN A 23 3.80 4.04 -0.69
N ILE A 24 4.38 3.19 -1.54
CA ILE A 24 3.90 2.95 -2.89
C ILE A 24 3.84 1.43 -3.09
N PHE A 25 2.69 0.95 -3.52
CA PHE A 25 2.48 -0.46 -3.83
C PHE A 25 2.42 -0.67 -5.35
N THR A 26 3.05 -1.72 -5.83
CA THR A 26 2.92 -2.14 -7.22
C THR A 26 1.62 -2.92 -7.44
N GLU A 27 1.18 -3.04 -8.68
CA GLU A 27 0.23 -4.09 -9.05
C GLU A 27 0.87 -5.49 -8.83
N THR A 28 0.03 -6.54 -8.84
CA THR A 28 0.51 -7.92 -8.76
C THR A 28 1.35 -8.27 -9.99
N VAL A 29 2.56 -8.79 -9.77
CA VAL A 29 3.52 -9.11 -10.84
C VAL A 29 3.45 -10.57 -11.28
N ILE A 30 3.37 -11.51 -10.33
CA ILE A 30 3.29 -12.96 -10.56
C ILE A 30 2.40 -13.56 -9.47
N GLY A 31 1.22 -14.08 -9.83
CA GLY A 31 0.26 -14.57 -8.85
C GLY A 31 -0.12 -13.48 -7.83
N PRO A 32 -0.21 -13.77 -6.53
CA PRO A 32 -0.51 -12.77 -5.50
C PRO A 32 0.73 -11.96 -5.04
N ILE A 33 1.86 -12.03 -5.76
CA ILE A 33 3.09 -11.32 -5.39
C ILE A 33 3.04 -9.88 -5.88
N PHE A 34 3.34 -8.94 -4.99
CA PHE A 34 3.51 -7.50 -5.26
C PHE A 34 4.72 -6.98 -4.48
N PHE A 35 5.17 -5.77 -4.81
CA PHE A 35 6.24 -5.08 -4.11
C PHE A 35 5.73 -3.82 -3.42
N GLU A 36 6.31 -3.52 -2.27
CA GLU A 36 6.12 -2.27 -1.56
C GLU A 36 7.44 -1.48 -1.57
N ILE A 37 7.34 -0.19 -1.89
CA ILE A 37 8.43 0.76 -1.76
C ILE A 37 8.10 1.71 -0.61
N ILE A 38 8.92 1.66 0.45
CA ILE A 38 8.76 2.47 1.65
C ILE A 38 9.89 3.50 1.74
N GLN A 39 9.54 4.77 1.93
CA GLN A 39 10.48 5.82 2.29
C GLN A 39 10.13 6.39 3.67
N ARG A 40 11.10 6.31 4.59
CA ARG A 40 10.99 6.79 5.97
C ARG A 40 11.77 8.08 6.13
N LYS A 41 11.17 9.08 6.80
CA LYS A 41 11.85 10.26 7.32
C LYS A 41 11.47 10.46 8.78
N GLY A 42 12.12 9.72 9.67
CA GLY A 42 11.89 9.78 11.12
C GLY A 42 10.66 9.01 11.62
N ASN A 43 9.95 8.28 10.74
CA ASN A 43 8.83 7.41 11.11
C ASN A 43 9.24 5.95 10.97
N GLU A 44 9.18 5.20 12.07
CA GLU A 44 9.47 3.76 12.14
C GLU A 44 8.19 2.89 12.15
N GLY A 45 7.01 3.50 12.15
CA GLY A 45 5.72 2.82 12.07
C GLY A 45 5.45 2.17 10.72
N PHE A 46 4.42 1.32 10.64
CA PHE A 46 4.21 0.46 9.46
C PHE A 46 3.14 0.97 8.47
N GLY A 47 2.31 1.96 8.86
CA GLY A 47 1.21 2.43 8.02
C GLY A 47 0.14 1.35 7.78
N GLU A 48 -0.41 0.78 8.86
CA GLU A 48 -1.33 -0.37 8.83
C GLU A 48 -2.59 -0.13 7.97
N GLY A 49 -3.09 1.10 7.92
CA GLY A 49 -4.30 1.45 7.16
C GLY A 49 -4.14 1.25 5.64
N ASN A 50 -2.97 1.60 5.10
CA ASN A 50 -2.65 1.37 3.69
C ASN A 50 -2.57 -0.12 3.34
N PHE A 51 -2.06 -0.92 4.26
CA PHE A 51 -1.85 -2.34 4.05
C PHE A 51 -3.17 -3.11 3.98
N GLN A 52 -4.12 -2.79 4.86
CA GLN A 52 -5.44 -3.43 4.86
C GLN A 52 -6.20 -3.18 3.55
N ALA A 53 -6.28 -1.93 3.10
CA ALA A 53 -6.98 -1.58 1.86
C ALA A 53 -6.37 -2.26 0.62
N LEU A 54 -5.04 -2.40 0.58
CA LEU A 54 -4.35 -3.12 -0.48
C LEU A 54 -4.65 -4.63 -0.42
N PHE A 55 -4.59 -5.23 0.76
CA PHE A 55 -4.84 -6.65 0.94
C PHE A 55 -6.27 -7.03 0.51
N GLU A 56 -7.27 -6.24 0.93
CA GLU A 56 -8.66 -6.43 0.52
C GLU A 56 -8.82 -6.33 -1.00
N SER A 57 -8.14 -5.38 -1.65
CA SER A 57 -8.15 -5.26 -3.12
C SER A 57 -7.51 -6.46 -3.83
N ILE A 58 -6.46 -7.06 -3.24
CA ILE A 58 -5.79 -8.24 -3.81
C ILE A 58 -6.65 -9.48 -3.59
N GLU A 59 -7.22 -9.66 -2.40
CA GLU A 59 -8.09 -10.79 -2.08
C GLU A 59 -9.31 -10.84 -2.99
N GLN A 60 -9.95 -9.69 -3.24
CA GLN A 60 -11.06 -9.60 -4.21
C GLN A 60 -10.65 -10.00 -5.64
N ASP A 61 -9.45 -9.63 -6.07
CA ASP A 61 -8.92 -10.05 -7.38
C ASP A 61 -8.64 -11.56 -7.42
N GLN A 62 -8.09 -12.14 -6.34
CA GLN A 62 -7.85 -13.58 -6.24
C GLN A 62 -9.15 -14.39 -6.20
N LEU A 63 -10.20 -13.90 -5.53
CA LEU A 63 -11.55 -14.47 -5.56
C LEU A 63 -12.14 -14.42 -6.97
N ARG A 64 -12.02 -13.27 -7.66
CA ARG A 64 -12.51 -13.11 -9.04
C ARG A 64 -11.81 -14.07 -10.02
N ARG A 65 -10.52 -14.33 -9.81
CA ARG A 65 -9.72 -15.26 -10.63
C ARG A 65 -9.93 -16.73 -10.25
N GLY A 66 -10.68 -17.01 -9.18
CA GLY A 66 -10.96 -18.37 -8.70
C GLY A 66 -9.77 -19.06 -8.03
N VAL A 67 -8.75 -18.28 -7.63
CA VAL A 67 -7.53 -18.80 -6.97
C VAL A 67 -7.77 -19.03 -5.47
N LEU A 68 -8.62 -18.21 -4.84
CA LEU A 68 -9.13 -18.42 -3.48
C LEU A 68 -10.51 -19.08 -3.54
N LYS A 69 -10.72 -20.11 -2.70
CA LYS A 69 -12.06 -20.65 -2.43
C LYS A 69 -12.58 -20.00 -1.15
N ALA A 70 -13.81 -19.47 -1.21
CA ALA A 70 -14.54 -18.96 -0.07
C ALA A 70 -14.88 -20.07 0.94
#